data_AF-A0A6M0IJ47-F1
#
_entry.id   AF-A0A6M0IJ47-F1
#
_cell.length_a   1.000
_cell.length_b   1.000
_cell.length_c   1.000
_cell.angle_alpha   90.00
_cell.angle_beta   90.00
_cell.angle_gamma   90.00
#
_symmetry.space_group_name_H-M   'P 1'
#
loop_
_entity.id
_entity.type
_entity.pdbx_description
1 polymer ?
#
loop_
_entity_poly.entity_id
_entity_poly.type
_entity_poly.pdbx_seq_one_letter_code
_entity_poly.pdbx_strand_id
1 'polypeptide(L)'
;MKRLLGLLWLFYITDLAAQPVERLVKVLVTPNHADWVYKIGEPVKVNVSVYRNNVLLKDAKLRYEIGPEKMEPTKKETVTLRDGTLALDAGTMKTAGFLRCVATVELDGKEYRGLTTAGFDPQSIKPTVPNPTDFQAFWDKAKADLAAVPIDARMTLLPDRCTELTNVYELNLQNINNSRFYGILCVPKKEGKYPAILRVPGAGVRPYNGMIAEAEKGFITLEVGIHGVPVTMAPVVYENLARGPLNGYPAANLDDRDRYYYKRVYLGCVRAVDFLAGFPQYDGQNLAVTGGSQGGALSIVTAGLDPRIKWLTAYYPALSDVTGYLNGRAGGWPHLFAGNDLAYNNKPDRIKTTGYYDVVNFARLVNVPGRYSWGFNDEVCPPTSMYAAYNVIPGPKELDTSYKDTGHWTYPEQTEKMTNWLLAQLKGGK
;
A
#
# COMPACT_ATOMS: atom_id res chain seq x y z
N MET A 1 -42.34 23.77 44.45
CA MET A 1 -42.20 23.63 42.98
C MET A 1 -40.78 23.18 42.65
N LYS A 2 -40.55 21.86 42.56
CA LYS A 2 -39.27 21.27 42.11
C LYS A 2 -39.37 21.04 40.61
N ARG A 3 -38.52 21.69 39.80
CA ARG A 3 -38.43 21.44 38.35
C ARG A 3 -37.38 20.35 38.11
N LEU A 4 -37.85 19.18 37.65
CA LEU A 4 -37.03 18.16 37.00
C LEU A 4 -36.47 18.75 35.70
N LEU A 5 -35.15 18.74 35.53
CA LEU A 5 -34.51 18.79 34.21
C LEU A 5 -34.20 17.35 33.78
N GLY A 6 -34.91 16.85 32.78
CA GLY A 6 -34.57 15.62 32.09
C GLY A 6 -33.43 15.87 31.10
N LEU A 7 -32.33 15.15 31.25
CA LEU A 7 -31.27 15.06 30.23
C LEU A 7 -31.75 14.14 29.12
N LEU A 8 -31.93 14.69 27.91
CA LEU A 8 -32.07 13.92 26.67
C LEU A 8 -30.67 13.57 26.16
N TRP A 9 -30.31 12.28 26.26
CA TRP A 9 -29.16 11.71 25.56
C TRP A 9 -29.54 11.48 24.09
N LEU A 10 -28.99 12.29 23.18
CA LEU A 10 -29.00 11.98 21.76
C LEU A 10 -27.88 10.99 21.45
N PHE A 11 -28.24 9.72 21.25
CA PHE A 11 -27.38 8.75 20.58
C PHE A 11 -27.32 9.10 19.09
N TYR A 12 -26.17 9.61 18.63
CA TYR A 12 -25.86 9.65 17.21
C TYR A 12 -25.50 8.24 16.77
N ILE A 13 -26.48 7.49 16.28
CA ILE A 13 -26.27 6.29 15.50
C ILE A 13 -25.78 6.76 14.13
N THR A 14 -24.50 6.57 13.83
CA THR A 14 -24.02 6.64 12.46
C THR A 14 -24.59 5.43 11.73
N ASP A 15 -25.55 5.65 10.83
CA ASP A 15 -25.99 4.63 9.89
C ASP A 15 -24.79 4.21 9.03
N LEU A 16 -24.17 3.10 9.41
CA LEU A 16 -23.33 2.29 8.53
C LEU A 16 -24.26 1.66 7.50
N ALA A 17 -24.64 2.43 6.48
CA ALA A 17 -25.30 1.87 5.31
C ALA A 17 -24.33 0.88 4.65
N ALA A 18 -24.52 -0.41 4.92
CA ALA A 18 -23.82 -1.47 4.22
C ALA A 18 -24.12 -1.31 2.73
N GLN A 19 -23.13 -0.87 1.95
CA GLN A 19 -23.29 -0.79 0.51
C GLN A 19 -23.49 -2.22 -0.02
N PRO A 20 -24.44 -2.43 -0.94
CA PRO A 20 -24.60 -3.74 -1.56
C PRO A 20 -23.28 -4.13 -2.23
N VAL A 21 -22.84 -5.37 -1.97
CA VAL A 21 -21.62 -5.95 -2.56
C VAL A 21 -21.71 -5.96 -4.09
N GLU A 22 -22.93 -6.03 -4.63
CA GLU A 22 -23.20 -5.97 -6.06
C GLU A 22 -23.77 -4.63 -6.52
N ARG A 23 -23.36 -4.22 -7.72
CA ARG A 23 -23.94 -3.09 -8.43
C ARG A 23 -25.12 -3.55 -9.30
N LEU A 24 -26.16 -2.72 -9.36
CA LEU A 24 -27.34 -2.92 -10.21
C LEU A 24 -26.99 -3.12 -11.69
N VAL A 25 -26.01 -2.36 -12.17
CA VAL A 25 -25.45 -2.47 -13.51
C VAL A 25 -23.99 -2.86 -13.41
N LYS A 26 -23.60 -3.90 -14.14
CA LYS A 26 -22.25 -4.44 -14.22
C LYS A 26 -21.71 -4.21 -15.62
N VAL A 27 -20.61 -3.48 -15.73
CA VAL A 27 -19.85 -3.35 -16.98
C VAL A 27 -18.65 -4.29 -16.85
N LEU A 28 -18.69 -5.40 -17.56
CA LEU A 28 -17.60 -6.36 -17.60
C LEU A 28 -16.70 -6.05 -18.79
N VAL A 29 -15.39 -6.02 -18.55
CA VAL A 29 -14.36 -5.77 -19.56
C VAL A 29 -13.38 -6.92 -19.42
N THR A 30 -13.35 -7.83 -20.38
CA THR A 30 -12.62 -9.11 -20.26
C THR A 30 -11.56 -9.21 -21.35
N PRO A 31 -10.27 -9.41 -20.99
CA PRO A 31 -9.22 -9.62 -21.99
C PRO A 31 -9.29 -11.02 -22.59
N ASN A 32 -8.75 -11.20 -23.78
CA ASN A 32 -8.72 -12.50 -24.46
C ASN A 32 -7.69 -13.49 -23.89
N HIS A 33 -6.78 -13.06 -23.00
CA HIS A 33 -5.86 -13.94 -22.28
C HIS A 33 -6.33 -14.19 -20.85
N ALA A 34 -6.32 -15.45 -20.42
CA ALA A 34 -6.75 -15.84 -19.07
C ALA A 34 -5.80 -15.31 -17.98
N ASP A 35 -4.51 -15.14 -18.28
CA ASP A 35 -3.51 -14.60 -17.36
C ASP A 35 -3.27 -13.10 -17.54
N TRP A 36 -3.94 -12.45 -18.49
CA TRP A 36 -3.85 -11.01 -18.77
C TRP A 36 -2.44 -10.55 -19.16
N VAL A 37 -1.53 -11.47 -19.49
CA VAL A 37 -0.15 -11.18 -19.86
C VAL A 37 0.05 -11.40 -21.35
N TYR A 38 0.74 -10.46 -21.99
CA TYR A 38 0.96 -10.39 -23.42
C TYR A 38 2.44 -10.16 -23.72
N LYS A 39 2.88 -10.62 -24.90
CA LYS A 39 4.20 -10.26 -25.44
C LYS A 39 4.14 -8.85 -26.03
N ILE A 40 5.28 -8.14 -26.02
CA ILE A 40 5.41 -6.86 -26.73
C ILE A 40 5.02 -7.04 -28.20
N GLY A 41 4.18 -6.15 -28.73
CA GLY A 41 3.65 -6.22 -30.10
C GLY A 41 2.47 -7.17 -30.30
N GLU A 42 2.08 -7.96 -29.29
CA GLU A 42 0.91 -8.83 -29.37
C GLU A 42 -0.40 -8.01 -29.29
N PRO A 43 -1.38 -8.23 -30.17
CA PRO A 43 -2.65 -7.51 -30.12
C PRO A 43 -3.53 -7.99 -28.96
N VAL A 44 -4.08 -7.05 -28.20
CA VAL A 44 -5.04 -7.31 -27.13
C VAL A 44 -6.44 -7.17 -27.69
N LYS A 45 -7.27 -8.19 -27.49
CA LYS A 45 -8.70 -8.14 -27.74
C LYS A 45 -9.46 -8.12 -26.42
N VAL A 46 -10.45 -7.24 -26.33
CA VAL A 46 -11.26 -7.06 -25.12
C VAL A 46 -12.72 -7.24 -25.47
N ASN A 47 -13.44 -8.03 -24.69
CA ASN A 47 -14.90 -8.10 -24.78
C ASN A 47 -15.52 -7.25 -23.68
N VAL A 48 -16.40 -6.34 -24.06
CA VAL A 48 -17.22 -5.55 -23.14
C VAL A 48 -18.63 -6.10 -23.14
N SER A 49 -19.19 -6.33 -21.95
CA SER A 49 -20.57 -6.78 -21.76
C SER A 49 -21.23 -5.96 -20.65
N VAL A 50 -22.46 -5.50 -20.88
CA VAL A 50 -23.20 -4.69 -19.90
C VAL A 50 -24.42 -5.45 -19.43
N TYR A 51 -24.55 -5.60 -18.11
CA TYR A 51 -25.66 -6.30 -17.48
C TYR A 51 -26.43 -5.36 -16.56
N ARG A 52 -27.76 -5.46 -16.55
CA ARG A 52 -28.63 -4.90 -15.51
C ARG A 52 -29.39 -6.06 -14.88
N ASN A 53 -29.35 -6.21 -13.55
CA ASN A 53 -29.96 -7.37 -12.86
C ASN A 53 -29.48 -8.72 -13.44
N ASN A 54 -28.19 -8.83 -13.80
CA ASN A 54 -27.61 -10.00 -14.48
C ASN A 54 -28.23 -10.35 -15.84
N VAL A 55 -29.05 -9.47 -16.42
CA VAL A 55 -29.58 -9.58 -17.79
C VAL A 55 -28.80 -8.64 -18.70
N LEU A 56 -28.41 -9.15 -19.87
CA LEU A 56 -27.65 -8.39 -20.85
C LEU A 56 -28.46 -7.18 -21.34
N LEU A 57 -27.85 -6.00 -21.25
CA LEU A 57 -28.51 -4.73 -21.53
C LEU A 57 -28.25 -4.29 -22.96
N LYS A 58 -29.28 -4.38 -23.80
CA LYS A 58 -29.26 -3.93 -25.19
C LYS A 58 -29.36 -2.42 -25.31
N ASP A 59 -28.87 -1.92 -26.44
CA ASP A 59 -28.92 -0.52 -26.86
C ASP A 59 -28.29 0.48 -25.88
N ALA A 60 -27.46 0.01 -24.96
CA ALA A 60 -26.71 0.87 -24.04
C ALA A 60 -25.67 1.69 -24.80
N LYS A 61 -25.60 2.99 -24.54
CA LYS A 61 -24.55 3.86 -25.05
C LYS A 61 -23.28 3.66 -24.22
N LEU A 62 -22.28 3.04 -24.83
CA LEU A 62 -20.98 2.77 -24.23
C LEU A 62 -19.96 3.81 -24.68
N ARG A 63 -19.36 4.50 -23.71
CA ARG A 63 -18.11 5.25 -23.90
C ARG A 63 -16.95 4.37 -23.48
N TYR A 64 -15.89 4.29 -24.29
CA TYR A 64 -14.70 3.55 -23.90
C TYR A 64 -13.41 4.31 -24.22
N GLU A 65 -12.40 4.07 -23.40
CA GLU A 65 -11.07 4.66 -23.50
C GLU A 65 -10.01 3.56 -23.44
N ILE A 66 -9.01 3.64 -24.30
CA ILE A 66 -7.90 2.67 -24.37
C ILE A 66 -6.57 3.40 -24.46
N GLY A 67 -5.61 3.01 -23.61
CA GLY A 67 -4.24 3.52 -23.67
C GLY A 67 -3.38 3.01 -22.51
N PRO A 68 -2.10 3.42 -22.44
CA PRO A 68 -1.23 3.10 -21.33
C PRO A 68 -1.85 3.56 -20.01
N GLU A 69 -1.76 2.75 -18.96
CA GLU A 69 -2.37 3.09 -17.69
C GLU A 69 -1.86 4.41 -17.12
N LYS A 70 -2.74 5.19 -16.48
CA LYS A 70 -2.45 6.52 -15.91
C LYS A 70 -1.86 7.55 -16.88
N MET A 71 -1.88 7.28 -18.18
CA MET A 71 -1.52 8.21 -19.24
C MET A 71 -2.76 8.63 -20.01
N GLU A 72 -2.64 9.66 -20.85
CA GLU A 72 -3.71 10.02 -21.78
C GLU A 72 -4.03 8.83 -22.69
N PRO A 73 -5.31 8.46 -22.84
CA PRO A 73 -5.68 7.33 -23.66
C PRO A 73 -5.48 7.66 -25.14
N THR A 74 -4.98 6.68 -25.87
CA THR A 74 -4.71 6.78 -27.32
C THR A 74 -5.97 6.64 -28.16
N LYS A 75 -7.06 6.12 -27.59
CA LYS A 75 -8.35 5.93 -28.25
C LYS A 75 -9.48 6.31 -27.31
N LYS A 76 -10.43 7.10 -27.79
CA LYS A 76 -11.70 7.42 -27.10
C LYS A 76 -12.83 7.34 -28.12
N GLU A 77 -13.82 6.50 -27.85
CA GLU A 77 -14.97 6.34 -28.74
C GLU A 77 -16.27 6.17 -27.97
N THR A 78 -17.38 6.35 -28.67
CA THR A 78 -18.73 6.10 -28.17
C THR A 78 -19.49 5.27 -29.17
N VAL A 79 -20.11 4.19 -28.70
CA VAL A 79 -20.80 3.21 -29.52
C VAL A 79 -22.07 2.73 -28.83
N THR A 80 -23.04 2.27 -29.60
CA THR A 80 -24.26 1.66 -29.04
C THR A 80 -24.12 0.14 -29.03
N LEU A 81 -24.26 -0.47 -27.85
CA LEU A 81 -24.22 -1.92 -27.66
C LEU A 81 -25.55 -2.55 -28.07
N ARG A 82 -25.78 -2.74 -29.37
CA ARG A 82 -27.05 -3.30 -29.89
C ARG A 82 -27.46 -4.60 -29.20
N ASP A 83 -26.52 -5.52 -29.03
CA ASP A 83 -26.75 -6.80 -28.36
C ASP A 83 -26.24 -6.82 -26.91
N GLY A 84 -25.87 -5.67 -26.35
CA GLY A 84 -25.31 -5.54 -25.00
C GLY A 84 -23.88 -6.03 -24.83
N THR A 85 -23.23 -6.47 -25.91
CA THR A 85 -21.81 -6.82 -25.96
C THR A 85 -21.08 -6.11 -27.10
N LEU A 86 -19.75 -6.03 -26.98
CA LEU A 86 -18.86 -5.49 -28.00
C LEU A 86 -17.47 -6.11 -27.88
N ALA A 87 -16.96 -6.65 -28.98
CA ALA A 87 -15.55 -6.99 -29.12
C ALA A 87 -14.76 -5.76 -29.57
N LEU A 88 -13.71 -5.44 -28.84
CA LEU A 88 -12.81 -4.32 -29.08
C LEU A 88 -11.42 -4.84 -29.42
N ASP A 89 -10.83 -4.25 -30.46
CA ASP A 89 -9.37 -4.26 -30.62
C ASP A 89 -8.79 -3.17 -29.72
N ALA A 90 -8.08 -3.57 -28.68
CA ALA A 90 -7.42 -2.66 -27.75
C ALA A 90 -6.02 -2.25 -28.23
N GLY A 91 -5.52 -2.83 -29.33
CA GLY A 91 -4.20 -2.55 -29.86
C GLY A 91 -3.10 -3.28 -29.10
N THR A 92 -1.92 -2.67 -29.00
CA THR A 92 -0.72 -3.30 -28.43
C THR A 92 0.22 -2.28 -27.79
N MET A 93 1.25 -2.74 -27.09
CA MET A 93 2.36 -1.92 -26.60
C MET A 93 3.68 -2.28 -27.28
N LYS A 94 4.52 -1.26 -27.51
CA LYS A 94 5.87 -1.40 -28.10
C LYS A 94 6.97 -1.62 -27.06
N THR A 95 6.63 -1.46 -25.78
CA THR A 95 7.53 -1.61 -24.64
C THR A 95 6.82 -2.33 -23.52
N ALA A 96 7.58 -2.87 -22.56
CA ALA A 96 7.00 -3.41 -21.34
C ALA A 96 6.16 -2.36 -20.60
N GLY A 97 5.02 -2.75 -20.04
CA GLY A 97 4.08 -1.84 -19.40
C GLY A 97 2.66 -2.40 -19.34
N PHE A 98 1.69 -1.53 -19.10
CA PHE A 98 0.29 -1.92 -18.91
C PHE A 98 -0.64 -1.08 -19.77
N LEU A 99 -1.50 -1.76 -20.54
CA LEU A 99 -2.51 -1.16 -21.41
C LEU A 99 -3.88 -1.34 -20.80
N ARG A 100 -4.59 -0.24 -20.56
CA ARG A 100 -5.89 -0.22 -19.88
C ARG A 100 -7.01 0.06 -20.87
N CYS A 101 -8.09 -0.72 -20.75
CA CYS A 101 -9.37 -0.46 -21.38
C CYS A 101 -10.38 -0.11 -20.28
N VAL A 102 -10.98 1.08 -20.37
CA VAL A 102 -12.04 1.55 -19.49
C VAL A 102 -13.33 1.66 -20.29
N ALA A 103 -14.40 1.08 -19.77
CA ALA A 103 -15.74 1.07 -20.37
C ALA A 103 -16.73 1.71 -19.40
N THR A 104 -17.49 2.71 -19.87
CA THR A 104 -18.47 3.43 -19.07
C THR A 104 -19.81 3.52 -19.80
N VAL A 105 -20.90 3.20 -19.10
CA VAL A 105 -22.27 3.42 -19.58
C VAL A 105 -22.98 4.39 -18.65
N GLU A 106 -23.85 5.22 -19.21
CA GLU A 106 -24.74 6.08 -18.44
C GLU A 106 -26.17 5.54 -18.54
N LEU A 107 -26.80 5.29 -17.40
CA LEU A 107 -28.17 4.78 -17.30
C LEU A 107 -28.88 5.45 -16.12
N ASP A 108 -30.10 5.94 -16.35
CA ASP A 108 -30.93 6.58 -15.33
C ASP A 108 -30.18 7.73 -14.60
N GLY A 109 -29.35 8.49 -15.33
CA GLY A 109 -28.53 9.58 -14.81
C GLY A 109 -27.34 9.16 -13.94
N LYS A 110 -26.97 7.86 -13.95
CA LYS A 110 -25.83 7.30 -13.21
C LYS A 110 -24.82 6.67 -14.15
N GLU A 111 -23.54 6.91 -13.88
CA GLU A 111 -22.44 6.24 -14.59
C GLU A 111 -22.08 4.91 -13.94
N TYR A 112 -21.90 3.89 -14.77
CA TYR A 112 -21.39 2.58 -14.39
C TYR A 112 -20.14 2.29 -15.18
N ARG A 113 -19.07 1.95 -14.47
CA ARG A 113 -17.72 1.80 -15.02
C ARG A 113 -17.17 0.41 -14.75
N GLY A 114 -16.53 -0.16 -15.76
CA GLY A 114 -15.73 -1.37 -15.71
C GLY A 114 -14.39 -1.16 -16.41
N LEU A 115 -13.38 -1.96 -16.07
CA LEU A 115 -12.07 -1.86 -16.70
C LEU A 115 -11.33 -3.20 -16.66
N THR A 116 -10.35 -3.32 -17.55
CA THR A 116 -9.32 -4.36 -17.51
C THR A 116 -7.99 -3.75 -17.94
N THR A 117 -6.91 -4.27 -17.40
CA THR A 117 -5.55 -3.84 -17.73
C THR A 117 -4.71 -5.04 -18.15
N ALA A 118 -4.19 -5.01 -19.38
CA ALA A 118 -3.33 -6.03 -19.95
C ALA A 118 -1.85 -5.71 -19.68
N GLY A 119 -1.09 -6.67 -19.15
CA GLY A 119 0.33 -6.52 -18.87
C GLY A 119 1.20 -7.00 -20.03
N PHE A 120 2.04 -6.12 -20.57
CA PHE A 120 3.01 -6.42 -21.61
C PHE A 120 4.39 -6.63 -20.99
N ASP A 121 4.88 -7.87 -21.09
CA ASP A 121 6.16 -8.30 -20.50
C ASP A 121 6.48 -7.66 -19.11
N PRO A 122 5.62 -7.84 -18.08
CA PRO A 122 5.74 -7.09 -16.84
C PRO A 122 7.06 -7.31 -16.09
N GLN A 123 7.68 -8.48 -16.25
CA GLN A 123 8.95 -8.82 -15.58
C GLN A 123 10.16 -8.09 -16.16
N SER A 124 10.02 -7.48 -17.35
CA SER A 124 11.08 -6.68 -17.98
C SER A 124 10.99 -5.19 -17.67
N ILE A 125 9.98 -4.74 -16.90
CA ILE A 125 9.84 -3.34 -16.50
C ILE A 125 11.01 -2.93 -15.60
N LYS A 126 11.70 -1.85 -15.97
CA LYS A 126 12.84 -1.29 -15.22
C LYS A 126 12.47 0.03 -14.55
N PRO A 127 12.99 0.31 -13.34
CA PRO A 127 12.86 1.61 -12.70
C PRO A 127 13.36 2.76 -13.57
N THR A 128 12.70 3.90 -13.45
CA THR A 128 13.13 5.20 -14.00
C THR A 128 13.86 6.05 -12.97
N VAL A 129 13.62 5.80 -11.68
CA VAL A 129 14.29 6.53 -10.61
C VAL A 129 15.78 6.17 -10.60
N PRO A 130 16.68 7.17 -10.61
CA PRO A 130 18.12 6.91 -10.50
C PRO A 130 18.46 6.32 -9.13
N ASN A 131 19.47 5.45 -9.07
CA ASN A 131 20.06 5.00 -7.81
C ASN A 131 21.21 5.95 -7.45
N PRO A 132 21.09 6.79 -6.40
CA PRO A 132 22.17 7.70 -6.01
C PRO A 132 23.46 6.92 -5.68
N THR A 133 24.61 7.44 -6.13
CA THR A 133 25.91 6.78 -5.91
C THR A 133 26.27 6.70 -4.42
N ASP A 134 25.76 7.62 -3.60
CA ASP A 134 25.91 7.68 -2.15
C ASP A 134 24.68 7.13 -1.40
N PHE A 135 23.74 6.42 -2.05
CA PHE A 135 22.49 5.94 -1.43
C PHE A 135 22.73 5.12 -0.16
N GLN A 136 23.61 4.12 -0.23
CA GLN A 136 23.92 3.26 0.90
C GLN A 136 24.58 4.06 2.04
N ALA A 137 25.56 4.89 1.72
CA ALA A 137 26.26 5.73 2.69
C ALA A 137 25.32 6.73 3.38
N PHE A 138 24.36 7.30 2.66
CA PHE A 138 23.34 8.19 3.20
C PHE A 138 22.47 7.47 4.26
N TRP A 139 21.98 6.28 3.95
CA TRP A 139 21.12 5.53 4.87
C TRP A 139 21.88 4.89 6.03
N ASP A 140 23.12 4.45 5.82
CA ASP A 140 23.97 3.96 6.91
C ASP A 140 24.31 5.07 7.89
N LYS A 141 24.62 6.27 7.40
CA LYS A 141 24.77 7.45 8.27
C LYS A 141 23.46 7.75 9.02
N ALA A 142 22.32 7.74 8.35
CA ALA A 142 21.03 8.02 8.97
C ALA A 142 20.69 6.99 10.09
N LYS A 143 21.00 5.70 9.89
CA LYS A 143 20.86 4.66 10.91
C LYS A 143 21.85 4.84 12.07
N ALA A 144 23.09 5.24 11.79
CA ALA A 144 24.07 5.52 12.84
C ALA A 144 23.65 6.72 13.71
N ASP A 145 23.16 7.79 13.07
CA ASP A 145 22.61 8.96 13.75
C ASP A 145 21.38 8.57 14.60
N LEU A 146 20.51 7.69 14.08
CA LEU A 146 19.42 7.11 14.86
C LEU A 146 19.94 6.30 16.06
N ALA A 147 20.92 5.41 15.88
CA ALA A 147 21.44 4.55 16.94
C ALA A 147 22.03 5.34 18.13
N ALA A 148 22.55 6.55 17.88
CA ALA A 148 23.03 7.45 18.93
C ALA A 148 21.91 8.08 19.77
N VAL A 149 20.67 8.07 19.29
CA VAL A 149 19.49 8.53 20.04
C VAL A 149 19.00 7.40 20.95
N PRO A 150 18.97 7.55 22.29
CA PRO A 150 18.43 6.54 23.20
C PRO A 150 17.02 6.10 22.78
N ILE A 151 16.67 4.82 22.97
CA ILE A 151 15.34 4.32 22.59
C ILE A 151 14.22 5.04 23.36
N ASP A 152 14.43 5.34 24.65
CA ASP A 152 13.41 5.89 25.58
C ASP A 152 12.03 5.29 25.30
N ALA A 153 11.98 3.95 25.33
CA ALA A 153 10.75 3.21 25.11
C ALA A 153 9.83 3.39 26.31
N ARG A 154 8.61 3.86 26.05
CA ARG A 154 7.56 3.96 27.06
C ARG A 154 6.37 3.13 26.62
N MET A 155 5.96 2.24 27.52
CA MET A 155 4.85 1.33 27.32
C MET A 155 3.76 1.65 28.33
N THR A 156 2.58 1.96 27.83
CA THR A 156 1.38 2.18 28.66
C THR A 156 0.41 1.06 28.39
N LEU A 157 0.11 0.24 29.41
CA LEU A 157 -0.88 -0.83 29.28
C LEU A 157 -2.24 -0.21 28.91
N LEU A 158 -2.98 -0.87 28.01
CA LEU A 158 -4.35 -0.52 27.62
C LEU A 158 -5.28 -1.63 28.13
N PRO A 159 -5.72 -1.60 29.41
CA PRO A 159 -6.45 -2.71 30.03
C PRO A 159 -7.71 -3.11 29.25
N ASP A 160 -8.43 -2.13 28.71
CA ASP A 160 -9.69 -2.35 27.97
C ASP A 160 -9.49 -3.07 26.63
N ARG A 161 -8.24 -3.20 26.16
CA ARG A 161 -7.87 -3.94 24.94
C ARG A 161 -7.22 -5.29 25.24
N CYS A 162 -6.83 -5.56 26.48
CA CYS A 162 -6.23 -6.83 26.87
C CYS A 162 -7.27 -7.97 26.81
N THR A 163 -6.83 -9.16 26.45
CA THR A 163 -7.64 -10.38 26.52
C THR A 163 -7.09 -11.31 27.61
N GLU A 164 -7.73 -12.46 27.85
CA GLU A 164 -7.17 -13.50 28.73
C GLU A 164 -5.79 -13.98 28.27
N LEU A 165 -5.48 -13.86 26.97
CA LEU A 165 -4.27 -14.39 26.34
C LEU A 165 -3.24 -13.33 25.96
N THR A 166 -3.64 -12.05 25.84
CA THR A 166 -2.80 -10.99 25.28
C THR A 166 -2.78 -9.74 26.16
N ASN A 167 -1.58 -9.20 26.39
CA ASN A 167 -1.39 -7.85 26.90
C ASN A 167 -1.23 -6.87 25.73
N VAL A 168 -1.93 -5.73 25.80
CA VAL A 168 -1.91 -4.69 24.77
C VAL A 168 -1.38 -3.39 25.38
N TYR A 169 -0.40 -2.77 24.71
CA TYR A 169 0.24 -1.54 25.16
C TYR A 169 0.19 -0.48 24.06
N GLU A 170 -0.02 0.77 24.43
CA GLU A 170 0.47 1.88 23.62
C GLU A 170 1.98 1.99 23.83
N LEU A 171 2.73 1.89 22.74
CA LEU A 171 4.17 2.05 22.70
C LEU A 171 4.50 3.44 22.12
N ASN A 172 5.45 4.12 22.74
CA ASN A 172 6.14 5.24 22.10
C ASN A 172 7.66 5.11 22.24
N LEU A 173 8.35 5.40 21.14
CA LEU A 173 9.80 5.31 20.99
C LEU A 173 10.34 6.69 20.62
N GLN A 174 11.45 7.10 21.22
CA GLN A 174 12.17 8.28 20.77
C GLN A 174 12.75 8.02 19.36
N ASN A 175 12.69 9.02 18.50
CA ASN A 175 13.21 8.99 17.14
C ASN A 175 14.07 10.25 16.88
N ILE A 176 14.66 10.36 15.69
CA ILE A 176 15.47 11.51 15.28
C ILE A 176 14.71 12.85 15.44
N ASN A 177 15.48 13.94 15.56
CA ASN A 177 14.98 15.33 15.67
C ASN A 177 13.98 15.53 16.82
N ASN A 178 14.18 14.83 17.94
CA ASN A 178 13.27 14.83 19.10
C ASN A 178 11.82 14.43 18.77
N SER A 179 11.59 13.80 17.62
CA SER A 179 10.28 13.25 17.27
C SER A 179 10.05 11.91 17.97
N ARG A 180 8.80 11.44 17.98
CA ARG A 180 8.40 10.14 18.53
C ARG A 180 7.86 9.24 17.44
N PHE A 181 7.92 7.94 17.68
CA PHE A 181 7.28 6.92 16.85
C PHE A 181 6.36 6.08 17.73
N TYR A 182 5.09 5.97 17.34
CA TYR A 182 4.04 5.39 18.17
C TYR A 182 3.53 4.09 17.56
N GLY A 183 2.99 3.21 18.39
CA GLY A 183 2.35 2.00 17.92
C GLY A 183 1.55 1.29 19.02
N ILE A 184 0.82 0.26 18.62
CA ILE A 184 0.18 -0.69 19.54
C ILE A 184 0.99 -1.97 19.55
N LEU A 185 1.51 -2.33 20.72
CA LEU A 185 2.26 -3.57 20.94
C LEU A 185 1.32 -4.60 21.58
N CYS A 186 1.12 -5.74 20.93
CA CYS A 186 0.43 -6.89 21.50
C CYS A 186 1.46 -7.98 21.85
N VAL A 187 1.40 -8.48 23.08
CA VAL A 187 2.33 -9.49 23.61
C VAL A 187 1.54 -10.64 24.22
N PRO A 188 1.85 -11.90 23.89
CA PRO A 188 1.25 -13.05 24.57
C PRO A 188 1.51 -13.00 26.08
N LYS A 189 0.50 -13.30 26.90
CA LYS A 189 0.60 -13.31 28.37
C LYS A 189 1.39 -14.50 28.92
N LYS A 190 1.33 -15.63 28.23
CA LYS A 190 2.06 -16.84 28.63
C LYS A 190 3.56 -16.51 28.62
N GLU A 191 4.28 -17.00 29.63
CA GLU A 191 5.73 -16.85 29.66
C GLU A 191 6.35 -17.59 28.47
N GLY A 192 7.28 -16.94 27.79
CA GLY A 192 7.93 -17.52 26.62
C GLY A 192 8.69 -16.51 25.77
N LYS A 193 9.28 -17.04 24.70
CA LYS A 193 9.91 -16.30 23.63
C LYS A 193 9.10 -16.49 22.36
N TYR A 194 8.88 -15.41 21.63
CA TYR A 194 7.96 -15.40 20.49
C TYR A 194 8.60 -14.77 19.25
N PRO A 195 8.26 -15.27 18.05
CA PRO A 195 8.50 -14.53 16.81
C PRO A 195 7.76 -13.20 16.84
N ALA A 196 8.25 -12.22 16.09
CA ALA A 196 7.70 -10.87 16.04
C ALA A 196 7.28 -10.45 14.62
N ILE A 197 6.23 -9.62 14.56
CA ILE A 197 5.68 -9.06 13.32
C ILE A 197 5.56 -7.55 13.47
N LEU A 198 6.29 -6.81 12.63
CA LEU A 198 6.12 -5.39 12.46
C LEU A 198 5.03 -5.11 11.41
N ARG A 199 3.95 -4.46 11.83
CA ARG A 199 2.79 -4.10 11.00
C ARG A 199 2.90 -2.60 10.63
N VAL A 200 3.23 -2.33 9.38
CA VAL A 200 3.46 -0.96 8.87
C VAL A 200 2.24 -0.46 8.08
N PRO A 201 1.85 0.82 8.23
CA PRO A 201 0.53 1.26 7.79
C PRO A 201 0.48 1.77 6.35
N GLY A 202 -0.64 1.50 5.68
CA GLY A 202 -1.07 2.24 4.49
C GLY A 202 -1.25 3.74 4.77
N ALA A 203 -1.30 4.55 3.71
CA ALA A 203 -1.38 6.01 3.80
C ALA A 203 -2.60 6.49 4.59
N GLY A 204 -2.51 7.69 5.18
CA GLY A 204 -3.58 8.31 5.96
C GLY A 204 -3.23 8.53 7.43
N VAL A 205 -4.03 9.34 8.12
CA VAL A 205 -3.86 9.76 9.51
C VAL A 205 -5.00 9.16 10.33
N ARG A 206 -4.71 8.18 11.18
CA ARG A 206 -5.73 7.39 11.89
C ARG A 206 -5.20 6.76 13.18
N PRO A 207 -6.08 6.36 14.13
CA PRO A 207 -5.69 5.51 15.24
C PRO A 207 -5.44 4.07 14.80
N TYR A 208 -4.87 3.28 15.72
CA TYR A 208 -4.60 1.85 15.53
C TYR A 208 -5.08 1.03 16.73
N ASN A 209 -5.44 -0.22 16.48
CA ASN A 209 -6.01 -1.12 17.49
C ASN A 209 -5.04 -2.23 17.93
N GLY A 210 -4.03 -2.55 17.11
CA GLY A 210 -3.12 -3.67 17.34
C GLY A 210 -3.64 -4.99 16.76
N MET A 211 -2.75 -5.95 16.55
CA MET A 211 -3.08 -7.26 15.97
C MET A 211 -3.23 -8.32 17.08
N ILE A 212 -4.31 -8.23 17.85
CA ILE A 212 -4.59 -9.13 18.98
C ILE A 212 -4.71 -10.58 18.52
N ALA A 213 -5.45 -10.85 17.45
CA ALA A 213 -5.65 -12.21 16.94
C ALA A 213 -4.36 -12.91 16.49
N GLU A 214 -3.33 -12.15 16.11
CA GLU A 214 -2.00 -12.69 15.83
C GLU A 214 -1.24 -12.97 17.13
N ALA A 215 -1.36 -12.09 18.13
CA ALA A 215 -0.75 -12.32 19.42
C ALA A 215 -1.29 -13.57 20.13
N GLU A 216 -2.60 -13.82 20.02
CA GLU A 216 -3.22 -15.05 20.53
C GLU A 216 -2.72 -16.32 19.83
N LYS A 217 -2.15 -16.19 18.62
CA LYS A 217 -1.49 -17.29 17.88
C LYS A 217 0.00 -17.47 18.23
N GLY A 218 0.51 -16.72 19.20
CA GLY A 218 1.88 -16.81 19.70
C GLY A 218 2.89 -15.92 18.97
N PHE A 219 2.49 -14.71 18.56
CA PHE A 219 3.37 -13.74 17.91
C PHE A 219 3.41 -12.43 18.71
N ILE A 220 4.56 -11.79 18.83
CA ILE A 220 4.60 -10.38 19.23
C ILE A 220 4.20 -9.55 18.01
N THR A 221 3.24 -8.64 18.14
CA THR A 221 2.89 -7.74 17.05
C THR A 221 3.05 -6.28 17.45
N LEU A 222 3.62 -5.50 16.56
CA LEU A 222 3.74 -4.05 16.72
C LEU A 222 3.14 -3.35 15.50
N GLU A 223 1.96 -2.77 15.66
CA GLU A 223 1.29 -1.96 14.64
C GLU A 223 1.64 -0.50 14.85
N VAL A 224 2.38 0.09 13.90
CA VAL A 224 2.97 1.43 14.07
C VAL A 224 2.18 2.53 13.34
N GLY A 225 2.13 3.70 13.95
CA GLY A 225 1.69 4.94 13.33
C GLY A 225 2.89 5.81 12.93
N ILE A 226 2.84 6.41 11.74
CA ILE A 226 3.98 7.11 11.16
C ILE A 226 4.02 8.62 11.43
N HIS A 227 3.01 9.19 12.09
CA HIS A 227 2.80 10.65 12.16
C HIS A 227 3.45 11.35 13.36
N GLY A 228 4.06 10.59 14.28
CA GLY A 228 4.66 11.15 15.48
C GLY A 228 3.64 11.69 16.49
N VAL A 229 2.41 11.17 16.44
CA VAL A 229 1.34 11.41 17.42
C VAL A 229 0.89 10.07 18.01
N PRO A 230 0.43 10.03 19.28
CA PRO A 230 -0.18 8.83 19.86
C PRO A 230 -1.27 8.24 18.98
N VAL A 231 -1.39 6.91 19.01
CA VAL A 231 -2.26 6.13 18.11
C VAL A 231 -3.58 5.70 18.76
N THR A 232 -3.86 6.22 19.95
CA THR A 232 -5.04 5.93 20.78
C THR A 232 -5.95 7.13 21.00
N MET A 233 -5.63 8.30 20.43
CA MET A 233 -6.45 9.52 20.55
C MET A 233 -7.85 9.35 19.94
N ALA A 234 -8.75 10.28 20.25
CA ALA A 234 -10.09 10.31 19.64
C ALA A 234 -10.01 10.52 18.11
N PRO A 235 -10.89 9.88 17.31
CA PRO A 235 -10.89 9.98 15.84
C PRO A 235 -10.83 11.42 15.30
N VAL A 236 -11.56 12.35 15.93
CA VAL A 236 -11.61 13.78 15.54
C VAL A 236 -10.23 14.45 15.55
N VAL A 237 -9.29 14.01 16.39
CA VAL A 237 -7.94 14.57 16.43
C VAL A 237 -7.20 14.26 15.14
N TYR A 238 -7.27 13.01 14.66
CA TYR A 238 -6.63 12.60 13.42
C TYR A 238 -7.26 13.26 12.20
N GLU A 239 -8.58 13.41 12.21
CA GLU A 239 -9.31 14.15 11.18
C GLU A 239 -8.84 15.60 11.06
N ASN A 240 -8.68 16.29 12.19
CA ASN A 240 -8.17 17.66 12.23
C ASN A 240 -6.71 17.73 11.76
N LEU A 241 -5.88 16.77 12.19
CA LEU A 241 -4.48 16.69 11.74
C LEU A 241 -4.39 16.45 10.22
N ALA A 242 -5.21 15.55 9.67
CA ALA A 242 -5.26 15.24 8.24
C ALA A 242 -5.68 16.44 7.38
N ARG A 243 -6.63 17.24 7.87
CA ARG A 243 -7.10 18.46 7.18
C ARG A 243 -6.21 19.68 7.44
N GLY A 244 -5.34 19.62 8.45
CA GLY A 244 -4.43 20.69 8.82
C GLY A 244 -2.96 20.30 8.58
N PRO A 245 -2.14 20.15 9.65
CA PRO A 245 -0.68 20.06 9.55
C PRO A 245 -0.14 18.83 8.80
N LEU A 246 -0.95 17.77 8.63
CA LEU A 246 -0.55 16.57 7.88
C LEU A 246 -1.16 16.51 6.48
N ASN A 247 -1.88 17.55 6.04
CA ASN A 247 -2.37 17.60 4.67
C ASN A 247 -1.17 17.64 3.70
N GLY A 248 -1.17 16.78 2.68
CA GLY A 248 -0.07 16.70 1.72
C GLY A 248 1.26 16.18 2.29
N TYR A 249 1.26 15.53 3.47
CA TYR A 249 2.47 14.98 4.09
C TYR A 249 3.37 14.15 3.14
N PRO A 250 2.86 13.41 2.13
CA PRO A 250 3.74 12.62 1.26
C PRO A 250 4.73 13.46 0.46
N ALA A 251 4.46 14.75 0.21
CA ALA A 251 5.34 15.66 -0.52
C ALA A 251 6.06 16.68 0.38
N ALA A 252 5.87 16.59 1.70
CA ALA A 252 6.40 17.57 2.64
C ALA A 252 7.94 17.55 2.69
N ASN A 253 8.54 18.70 2.40
CA ASN A 253 10.00 18.93 2.29
C ASN A 253 10.68 18.07 1.21
N LEU A 254 10.01 17.77 0.09
CA LEU A 254 10.59 16.97 -1.00
C LEU A 254 11.83 17.62 -1.64
N ASP A 255 12.00 18.92 -1.49
CA ASP A 255 13.16 19.70 -1.95
C ASP A 255 14.43 19.50 -1.12
N ASP A 256 14.34 18.81 0.03
CA ASP A 256 15.48 18.60 0.93
C ASP A 256 15.55 17.14 1.39
N ARG A 257 16.58 16.41 0.92
CA ARG A 257 16.80 15.00 1.25
C ARG A 257 17.04 14.74 2.75
N ASP A 258 17.42 15.73 3.54
CA ASP A 258 17.65 15.58 4.98
C ASP A 258 16.41 15.94 5.81
N ARG A 259 15.44 16.63 5.22
CA ARG A 259 14.21 17.07 5.89
C ARG A 259 12.93 16.46 5.32
N TYR A 260 13.02 15.71 4.22
CA TYR A 260 11.89 15.04 3.61
C TYR A 260 11.14 14.17 4.63
N TYR A 261 9.81 14.25 4.60
CA TYR A 261 8.93 13.62 5.57
C TYR A 261 9.25 12.15 5.83
N TYR A 262 9.54 11.39 4.77
CA TYR A 262 9.80 9.96 4.90
C TYR A 262 11.15 9.61 5.58
N LYS A 263 12.07 10.56 5.80
CA LYS A 263 13.31 10.31 6.56
C LYS A 263 13.01 9.80 7.96
N ARG A 264 12.18 10.55 8.70
CA ARG A 264 11.77 10.16 10.05
C ARG A 264 10.87 8.93 10.07
N VAL A 265 10.11 8.68 8.99
CA VAL A 265 9.23 7.51 8.90
C VAL A 265 10.05 6.24 8.72
N TYR A 266 10.99 6.22 7.78
CA TYR A 266 11.81 5.05 7.48
C TYR A 266 12.74 4.72 8.66
N LEU A 267 13.33 5.74 9.28
CA LEU A 267 14.09 5.56 10.53
C LEU A 267 13.19 5.15 11.71
N GLY A 268 11.93 5.58 11.73
CA GLY A 268 10.94 5.09 12.70
C GLY A 268 10.68 3.58 12.56
N CYS A 269 10.62 3.06 11.34
CA CYS A 269 10.53 1.63 11.09
C CYS A 269 11.79 0.89 11.58
N VAL A 270 13.00 1.41 11.31
CA VAL A 270 14.25 0.85 11.87
C VAL A 270 14.24 0.89 13.41
N ARG A 271 13.79 1.99 14.01
CA ARG A 271 13.63 2.12 15.48
C ARG A 271 12.64 1.11 16.06
N ALA A 272 11.57 0.79 15.34
CA ALA A 272 10.63 -0.27 15.75
C ALA A 272 11.30 -1.65 15.70
N VAL A 273 12.16 -1.91 14.71
CA VAL A 273 12.98 -3.12 14.65
C VAL A 273 13.99 -3.18 15.80
N ASP A 274 14.64 -2.06 16.15
CA ASP A 274 15.52 -1.99 17.33
C ASP A 274 14.80 -2.39 18.61
N PHE A 275 13.60 -1.84 18.82
CA PHE A 275 12.78 -2.16 19.99
C PHE A 275 12.40 -3.65 20.01
N LEU A 276 11.87 -4.18 18.91
CA LEU A 276 11.45 -5.59 18.84
C LEU A 276 12.62 -6.55 19.05
N ALA A 277 13.77 -6.28 18.42
CA ALA A 277 14.95 -7.12 18.54
C ALA A 277 15.55 -7.12 19.95
N GLY A 278 15.41 -6.01 20.68
CA GLY A 278 15.81 -5.90 22.09
C GLY A 278 14.72 -6.29 23.09
N PHE A 279 13.51 -6.65 22.63
CA PHE A 279 12.38 -6.89 23.51
C PHE A 279 12.56 -8.22 24.26
N PRO A 280 12.39 -8.28 25.60
CA PRO A 280 12.69 -9.50 26.36
C PRO A 280 11.90 -10.73 25.94
N GLN A 281 10.69 -10.60 25.42
CA GLN A 281 9.90 -11.74 24.93
C GLN A 281 10.20 -12.14 23.48
N TYR A 282 11.06 -11.42 22.75
CA TYR A 282 11.43 -11.79 21.38
C TYR A 282 12.34 -13.02 21.35
N ASP A 283 12.13 -13.91 20.39
CA ASP A 283 12.90 -15.15 20.23
C ASP A 283 14.33 -14.99 19.71
N GLY A 284 14.72 -13.76 19.37
CA GLY A 284 16.07 -13.42 18.95
C GLY A 284 16.36 -13.68 17.46
N GLN A 285 15.45 -14.31 16.71
CA GLN A 285 15.76 -14.77 15.35
C GLN A 285 14.64 -14.57 14.31
N ASN A 286 13.35 -14.62 14.68
CA ASN A 286 12.22 -14.62 13.74
C ASN A 286 11.44 -13.30 13.78
N LEU A 287 11.87 -12.33 12.97
CA LEU A 287 11.18 -11.05 12.81
C LEU A 287 10.73 -10.86 11.35
N ALA A 288 9.46 -10.53 11.15
CA ALA A 288 8.92 -10.20 9.83
C ALA A 288 8.33 -8.79 9.79
N VAL A 289 8.17 -8.25 8.58
CA VAL A 289 7.47 -6.98 8.32
C VAL A 289 6.38 -7.15 7.28
N THR A 290 5.24 -6.51 7.49
CA THR A 290 4.11 -6.58 6.56
C THR A 290 3.24 -5.32 6.54
N GLY A 291 2.70 -5.02 5.36
CA GLY A 291 1.82 -3.88 5.13
C GLY A 291 1.35 -3.81 3.68
N GLY A 292 0.35 -2.97 3.42
CA GLY A 292 -0.20 -2.72 2.09
C GLY A 292 -0.15 -1.25 1.69
N SER A 293 -0.06 -0.97 0.38
CA SER A 293 0.06 0.40 -0.16
C SER A 293 1.34 1.07 0.35
N GLN A 294 1.25 2.22 1.03
CA GLN A 294 2.37 2.80 1.78
C GLN A 294 2.97 1.80 2.78
N GLY A 295 2.17 0.92 3.38
CA GLY A 295 2.69 -0.16 4.23
C GLY A 295 3.53 -1.16 3.44
N GLY A 296 3.16 -1.47 2.20
CA GLY A 296 3.95 -2.35 1.33
C GLY A 296 5.29 -1.73 0.96
N ALA A 297 5.31 -0.42 0.71
CA ALA A 297 6.53 0.37 0.56
C ALA A 297 7.42 0.26 1.79
N LEU A 298 6.85 0.51 2.98
CA LEU A 298 7.56 0.45 4.25
C LEU A 298 8.07 -0.97 4.56
N SER A 299 7.37 -2.03 4.16
CA SER A 299 7.88 -3.41 4.29
C SER A 299 9.17 -3.60 3.50
N ILE A 300 9.20 -3.19 2.23
CA ILE A 300 10.37 -3.31 1.36
C ILE A 300 11.52 -2.45 1.89
N VAL A 301 11.23 -1.19 2.26
CA VAL A 301 12.21 -0.27 2.85
C VAL A 301 12.84 -0.85 4.11
N THR A 302 12.00 -1.34 5.04
CA THR A 302 12.48 -1.89 6.32
C THR A 302 13.35 -3.12 6.10
N ALA A 303 12.91 -4.05 5.23
CA ALA A 303 13.68 -5.25 4.90
C ALA A 303 14.99 -4.93 4.15
N GLY A 304 15.03 -3.87 3.35
CA GLY A 304 16.24 -3.43 2.66
C GLY A 304 17.23 -2.69 3.58
N LEU A 305 16.74 -2.05 4.64
CA LEU A 305 17.57 -1.30 5.59
C LEU A 305 18.09 -2.14 6.77
N ASP A 306 17.38 -3.22 7.12
CA ASP A 306 17.62 -3.96 8.36
C ASP A 306 17.71 -5.49 8.18
N PRO A 307 18.89 -6.10 8.41
CA PRO A 307 19.11 -7.54 8.20
C PRO A 307 18.46 -8.43 9.28
N ARG A 308 17.86 -7.85 10.33
CA ARG A 308 17.12 -8.61 11.34
C ARG A 308 15.75 -9.05 10.82
N ILE A 309 15.20 -8.37 9.82
CA ILE A 309 14.02 -8.85 9.10
C ILE A 309 14.39 -10.14 8.37
N LYS A 310 13.61 -11.21 8.57
CA LYS A 310 13.82 -12.52 7.95
C LYS A 310 12.82 -12.84 6.84
N TRP A 311 11.64 -12.23 6.90
CA TRP A 311 10.60 -12.38 5.88
C TRP A 311 9.83 -11.07 5.73
N LEU A 312 9.30 -10.85 4.53
CA LEU A 312 8.34 -9.77 4.33
C LEU A 312 7.12 -10.22 3.53
N THR A 313 6.01 -9.53 3.78
CA THR A 313 4.91 -9.50 2.81
C THR A 313 4.55 -8.06 2.45
N ALA A 314 4.24 -7.82 1.17
CA ALA A 314 3.88 -6.49 0.68
C ALA A 314 2.71 -6.57 -0.29
N TYR A 315 1.66 -5.80 -0.01
CA TYR A 315 0.54 -5.60 -0.93
C TYR A 315 0.71 -4.29 -1.67
N TYR A 316 0.52 -4.34 -2.99
CA TYR A 316 0.47 -3.19 -3.90
C TYR A 316 1.35 -1.99 -3.47
N PRO A 317 2.69 -2.14 -3.43
CA PRO A 317 3.56 -1.18 -2.75
C PRO A 317 3.50 0.22 -3.41
N ALA A 318 3.10 1.22 -2.63
CA ALA A 318 3.16 2.63 -3.02
C ALA A 318 4.61 3.12 -3.10
N LEU A 319 4.84 4.41 -3.40
CA LEU A 319 6.18 5.05 -3.41
C LEU A 319 7.20 4.35 -4.30
N SER A 320 6.71 3.55 -5.25
CA SER A 320 7.53 2.80 -6.18
C SER A 320 7.62 3.58 -7.48
N ASP A 321 8.84 3.80 -7.96
CA ASP A 321 9.14 4.35 -9.27
C ASP A 321 8.35 5.62 -9.62
N VAL A 322 8.34 6.58 -8.68
CA VAL A 322 7.49 7.78 -8.74
C VAL A 322 7.80 8.67 -9.94
N THR A 323 9.02 8.61 -10.49
CA THR A 323 9.45 9.37 -11.67
C THR A 323 8.97 8.77 -12.99
N GLY A 324 8.16 7.71 -12.98
CA GLY A 324 7.61 7.10 -14.19
C GLY A 324 6.97 8.15 -15.13
N TYR A 325 6.27 9.14 -14.57
CA TYR A 325 5.62 10.21 -15.32
C TYR A 325 6.60 11.11 -16.09
N LEU A 326 7.79 11.34 -15.54
CA LEU A 326 8.86 12.09 -16.22
C LEU A 326 9.44 11.31 -17.41
N ASN A 327 9.09 10.04 -17.54
CA ASN A 327 9.52 9.11 -18.59
C ASN A 327 8.34 8.61 -19.43
N GLY A 328 7.21 9.33 -19.41
CA GLY A 328 6.06 9.05 -20.28
C GLY A 328 5.27 7.78 -19.93
N ARG A 329 5.33 7.31 -18.67
CA ARG A 329 4.55 6.15 -18.18
C ARG A 329 4.04 6.35 -16.75
N ALA A 330 3.23 5.43 -16.26
CA ALA A 330 2.72 5.51 -14.89
C ALA A 330 3.85 5.49 -13.84
N GLY A 331 3.77 6.41 -12.88
CA GLY A 331 4.57 6.42 -11.65
C GLY A 331 3.72 6.11 -10.42
N GLY A 332 4.36 5.61 -9.35
CA GLY A 332 3.67 5.19 -8.14
C GLY A 332 2.98 6.31 -7.36
N TRP A 333 2.08 5.93 -6.46
CA TRP A 333 1.50 6.82 -5.47
C TRP A 333 2.61 7.48 -4.62
N PRO A 334 2.53 8.77 -4.25
CA PRO A 334 1.39 9.68 -4.34
C PRO A 334 1.29 10.43 -5.68
N HIS A 335 1.94 9.93 -6.74
CA HIS A 335 1.98 10.56 -8.06
C HIS A 335 2.62 11.94 -8.06
N LEU A 336 3.76 12.08 -7.35
CA LEU A 336 4.49 13.35 -7.15
C LEU A 336 4.74 14.13 -8.45
N PHE A 337 4.86 13.46 -9.58
CA PHE A 337 5.19 14.08 -10.87
C PHE A 337 4.04 13.96 -11.89
N ALA A 338 2.79 13.94 -11.45
CA ALA A 338 1.62 13.87 -12.32
C ALA A 338 0.72 15.11 -12.20
N GLY A 339 -0.06 15.37 -13.25
CA GLY A 339 -1.12 16.38 -13.25
C GLY A 339 -0.64 17.76 -12.76
N ASN A 340 -1.40 18.35 -11.83
CA ASN A 340 -1.13 19.68 -11.29
C ASN A 340 0.17 19.76 -10.47
N ASP A 341 0.66 18.64 -9.94
CA ASP A 341 1.89 18.60 -9.14
C ASP A 341 3.15 18.60 -10.01
N LEU A 342 3.05 18.24 -11.29
CA LEU A 342 4.19 18.12 -12.20
C LEU A 342 5.00 19.42 -12.27
N ALA A 343 4.36 20.57 -12.47
CA ALA A 343 5.06 21.86 -12.59
C ALA A 343 5.78 22.25 -11.28
N TYR A 344 5.24 21.85 -10.14
CA TYR A 344 5.84 22.15 -8.84
C TYR A 344 6.98 21.21 -8.48
N ASN A 345 6.82 19.92 -8.80
CA ASN A 345 7.75 18.87 -8.37
C ASN A 345 8.83 18.52 -9.39
N ASN A 346 8.63 18.79 -10.69
CA ASN A 346 9.63 18.54 -11.74
C ASN A 346 10.79 19.57 -11.67
N LYS A 347 11.56 19.47 -10.59
CA LYS A 347 12.71 20.30 -10.27
C LYS A 347 13.89 19.41 -9.89
N PRO A 348 15.14 19.78 -10.22
CA PRO A 348 16.31 18.92 -10.01
C PRO A 348 16.52 18.47 -8.56
N ASP A 349 16.28 19.35 -7.59
CA ASP A 349 16.38 19.09 -6.15
C ASP A 349 15.38 18.01 -5.69
N ARG A 350 14.11 18.13 -6.11
CA ARG A 350 13.04 17.20 -5.76
C ARG A 350 13.23 15.83 -6.40
N ILE A 351 13.60 15.80 -7.69
CA ILE A 351 13.94 14.56 -8.40
C ILE A 351 15.12 13.87 -7.70
N LYS A 352 16.17 14.63 -7.36
CA LYS A 352 17.32 14.09 -6.63
C LYS A 352 16.90 13.51 -5.28
N THR A 353 16.09 14.23 -4.49
CA THR A 353 15.57 13.72 -3.22
C THR A 353 14.81 12.41 -3.41
N THR A 354 13.93 12.29 -4.41
CA THR A 354 13.18 11.03 -4.63
C THR A 354 14.08 9.82 -4.83
N GLY A 355 15.26 9.97 -5.42
CA GLY A 355 16.24 8.89 -5.54
C GLY A 355 16.67 8.28 -4.19
N TYR A 356 16.62 9.03 -3.08
CA TYR A 356 16.95 8.51 -1.75
C TYR A 356 15.78 7.84 -1.04
N TYR A 357 14.54 8.00 -1.54
CA TYR A 357 13.33 7.60 -0.82
C TYR A 357 12.40 6.66 -1.58
N ASP A 358 12.57 6.56 -2.90
CA ASP A 358 11.78 5.65 -3.71
C ASP A 358 12.09 4.20 -3.36
N VAL A 359 11.03 3.39 -3.24
CA VAL A 359 11.07 1.98 -2.87
C VAL A 359 11.99 1.17 -3.79
N VAL A 360 12.10 1.53 -5.08
CA VAL A 360 12.94 0.80 -6.04
C VAL A 360 14.40 0.72 -5.62
N ASN A 361 14.93 1.72 -4.91
CA ASN A 361 16.34 1.70 -4.49
C ASN A 361 16.55 0.87 -3.22
N PHE A 362 15.56 0.80 -2.33
CA PHE A 362 15.58 -0.14 -1.20
C PHE A 362 15.33 -1.59 -1.64
N ALA A 363 14.48 -1.80 -2.64
CA ALA A 363 14.19 -3.12 -3.21
C ALA A 363 15.48 -3.83 -3.66
N ARG A 364 16.47 -3.10 -4.17
CA ARG A 364 17.80 -3.63 -4.55
C ARG A 364 18.58 -4.23 -3.37
N LEU A 365 18.24 -3.88 -2.14
CA LEU A 365 18.90 -4.32 -0.92
C LEU A 365 18.17 -5.51 -0.26
N VAL A 366 16.98 -5.87 -0.75
CA VAL A 366 16.17 -6.95 -0.17
C VAL A 366 16.69 -8.32 -0.59
N ASN A 367 17.34 -9.02 0.33
CA ASN A 367 17.90 -10.36 0.11
C ASN A 367 17.08 -11.49 0.76
N VAL A 368 16.08 -11.14 1.56
CA VAL A 368 15.28 -12.10 2.33
C VAL A 368 14.05 -12.57 1.56
N PRO A 369 13.48 -13.76 1.87
CA PRO A 369 12.28 -14.24 1.21
C PRO A 369 11.09 -13.29 1.38
N GLY A 370 10.44 -12.94 0.26
CA GLY A 370 9.28 -12.06 0.25
C GLY A 370 8.11 -12.62 -0.56
N ARG A 371 6.89 -12.43 -0.05
CA ARG A 371 5.66 -12.70 -0.81
C ARG A 371 4.93 -11.39 -1.12
N TYR A 372 4.50 -11.24 -2.36
CA TYR A 372 3.93 -10.00 -2.87
C TYR A 372 2.57 -10.26 -3.51
N SER A 373 1.67 -9.27 -3.49
CA SER A 373 0.38 -9.40 -4.17
C SER A 373 -0.22 -8.06 -4.57
N TRP A 374 -0.74 -7.99 -5.79
CA TRP A 374 -1.51 -6.87 -6.34
C TRP A 374 -2.24 -7.31 -7.61
N GLY A 375 -3.25 -6.54 -8.01
CA GLY A 375 -3.92 -6.68 -9.30
C GLY A 375 -3.41 -5.69 -10.34
N PHE A 376 -3.77 -5.95 -11.59
CA PHE A 376 -3.42 -5.10 -12.73
C PHE A 376 -4.38 -3.89 -12.84
N ASN A 377 -5.51 -3.94 -12.16
CA ASN A 377 -6.54 -2.89 -12.19
C ASN A 377 -6.35 -1.83 -11.10
N ASP A 378 -5.23 -1.86 -10.35
CA ASP A 378 -4.94 -0.83 -9.35
C ASP A 378 -4.69 0.53 -10.03
N GLU A 379 -5.52 1.52 -9.70
CA GLU A 379 -5.45 2.88 -10.24
C GLU A 379 -4.78 3.86 -9.27
N VAL A 380 -4.54 3.42 -8.03
CA VAL A 380 -3.87 4.18 -6.97
C VAL A 380 -2.37 3.88 -7.01
N CYS A 381 -2.01 2.59 -6.96
CA CYS A 381 -0.63 2.12 -7.11
C CYS A 381 -0.55 1.37 -8.45
N PRO A 382 -0.11 2.01 -9.55
CA PRO A 382 -0.18 1.40 -10.87
C PRO A 382 0.77 0.20 -10.98
N PRO A 383 0.36 -0.96 -11.55
CA PRO A 383 1.21 -2.15 -11.68
C PRO A 383 2.54 -1.87 -12.37
N THR A 384 2.62 -0.96 -13.34
CA THR A 384 3.90 -0.55 -13.95
C THR A 384 4.93 -0.17 -12.87
N SER A 385 4.51 0.64 -11.90
CA SER A 385 5.36 1.13 -10.82
C SER A 385 5.74 0.04 -9.81
N MET A 386 4.80 -0.84 -9.48
CA MET A 386 5.01 -1.96 -8.55
C MET A 386 5.96 -3.01 -9.13
N TYR A 387 5.81 -3.34 -10.42
CA TYR A 387 6.74 -4.23 -11.13
C TYR A 387 8.14 -3.63 -11.22
N ALA A 388 8.28 -2.31 -11.43
CA ALA A 388 9.59 -1.67 -11.43
C ALA A 388 10.36 -1.90 -10.11
N ALA A 389 9.69 -1.79 -8.95
CA ALA A 389 10.30 -2.11 -7.66
C ALA A 389 10.53 -3.61 -7.48
N TYR A 390 9.54 -4.45 -7.78
CA TYR A 390 9.64 -5.89 -7.62
C TYR A 390 10.75 -6.52 -8.46
N ASN A 391 10.90 -6.10 -9.72
CA ASN A 391 11.83 -6.71 -10.67
C ASN A 391 13.30 -6.56 -10.25
N VAL A 392 13.64 -5.53 -9.46
CA VAL A 392 15.02 -5.29 -9.00
C VAL A 392 15.37 -5.96 -7.66
N ILE A 393 14.43 -6.67 -7.03
CA ILE A 393 14.67 -7.42 -5.79
C ILE A 393 15.54 -8.65 -6.09
N PRO A 394 16.73 -8.80 -5.45
CA PRO A 394 17.61 -9.95 -5.66
C PRO A 394 17.21 -11.19 -4.84
N GLY A 395 16.60 -11.00 -3.67
CA GLY A 395 16.20 -12.09 -2.78
C GLY A 395 15.10 -12.99 -3.34
N PRO A 396 14.90 -14.19 -2.75
CA PRO A 396 13.80 -15.08 -3.11
C PRO A 396 12.46 -14.34 -3.04
N LYS A 397 11.68 -14.38 -4.11
CA LYS A 397 10.43 -13.62 -4.21
C LYS A 397 9.35 -14.40 -4.94
N GLU A 398 8.12 -14.31 -4.43
CA GLU A 398 6.93 -14.85 -5.06
C GLU A 398 5.90 -13.74 -5.20
N LEU A 399 5.46 -13.47 -6.44
CA LEU A 399 4.33 -12.59 -6.71
C LEU A 399 3.08 -13.43 -6.95
N ASP A 400 2.09 -13.26 -6.08
CA ASP A 400 0.80 -13.91 -6.20
C ASP A 400 -0.07 -13.19 -7.23
N THR A 401 -0.12 -13.76 -8.42
CA THR A 401 -0.88 -13.23 -9.57
C THR A 401 -2.28 -13.85 -9.68
N SER A 402 -2.81 -14.52 -8.65
CA SER A 402 -4.15 -15.12 -8.71
C SER A 402 -5.29 -14.08 -8.72
N TYR A 403 -5.02 -12.83 -8.31
CA TYR A 403 -6.03 -11.78 -8.08
C TYR A 403 -5.85 -10.58 -9.02
N LYS A 404 -5.71 -10.84 -10.33
CA LYS A 404 -5.33 -9.83 -11.35
C LYS A 404 -6.35 -8.71 -11.54
N ASP A 405 -7.62 -8.98 -11.25
CA ASP A 405 -8.73 -8.05 -11.39
C ASP A 405 -8.82 -7.02 -10.26
N THR A 406 -8.11 -7.26 -9.15
CA THR A 406 -8.13 -6.37 -7.99
C THR A 406 -7.62 -4.97 -8.35
N GLY A 407 -8.31 -3.97 -7.80
CA GLY A 407 -7.86 -2.59 -7.78
C GLY A 407 -6.99 -2.33 -6.54
N HIS A 408 -7.15 -1.17 -5.93
CA HIS A 408 -6.48 -0.84 -4.65
C HIS A 408 -7.21 -1.45 -3.44
N TRP A 409 -7.49 -2.74 -3.50
CA TRP A 409 -8.20 -3.52 -2.48
C TRP A 409 -7.81 -4.99 -2.62
N THR A 410 -8.13 -5.80 -1.61
CA THR A 410 -7.82 -7.24 -1.59
C THR A 410 -9.07 -8.07 -1.39
N TYR A 411 -9.08 -9.27 -1.97
CA TYR A 411 -10.02 -10.31 -1.56
C TYR A 411 -9.66 -10.84 -0.15
N PRO A 412 -10.64 -11.36 0.62
CA PRO A 412 -10.36 -12.05 1.89
C PRO A 412 -9.36 -13.20 1.71
N GLU A 413 -9.54 -14.03 0.68
CA GLU A 413 -8.69 -15.18 0.36
C GLU A 413 -7.25 -14.76 0.08
N GLN A 414 -7.08 -13.62 -0.59
CA GLN A 414 -5.76 -13.03 -0.85
C GLN A 414 -5.07 -12.64 0.46
N THR A 415 -5.82 -12.04 1.38
CA THR A 415 -5.31 -11.61 2.69
C THR A 415 -4.95 -12.80 3.57
N GLU A 416 -5.79 -13.83 3.58
CA GLU A 416 -5.58 -15.08 4.31
C GLU A 416 -4.35 -15.82 3.82
N LYS A 417 -4.21 -16.00 2.50
CA LYS A 417 -3.08 -16.72 1.89
C LYS A 417 -1.75 -16.08 2.25
N MET A 418 -1.66 -14.76 2.13
CA MET A 418 -0.47 -13.98 2.44
C MET A 418 -0.16 -13.97 3.94
N THR A 419 -1.17 -13.86 4.79
CA THR A 419 -1.01 -13.91 6.25
C THR A 419 -0.54 -15.30 6.69
N ASN A 420 -1.19 -16.36 6.23
CA ASN A 420 -0.85 -17.74 6.56
C ASN A 420 0.58 -18.09 6.12
N TRP A 421 0.99 -17.64 4.94
CA TRP A 421 2.37 -17.80 4.49
C TRP A 421 3.36 -17.15 5.47
N LEU A 422 3.14 -15.89 5.87
CA LEU A 422 4.03 -15.18 6.79
C LEU A 422 4.11 -15.86 8.16
N LEU A 423 2.96 -16.25 8.72
CA LEU A 423 2.91 -16.93 10.02
C LEU A 423 3.59 -18.30 9.97
N ALA A 424 3.48 -19.03 8.85
CA ALA A 424 4.14 -20.32 8.67
C ALA A 424 5.67 -20.17 8.61
N GLN A 425 6.18 -19.15 7.91
CA GLN A 425 7.62 -18.86 7.87
C GLN A 425 8.19 -18.60 9.27
N LEU A 426 7.52 -17.75 10.06
CA LEU A 426 7.93 -17.40 11.41
C LEU A 426 7.86 -18.56 12.42
N LYS A 427 7.07 -19.60 12.15
CA LYS A 427 6.99 -20.82 12.98
C LYS A 427 8.01 -21.89 12.58
N GLY A 428 8.92 -21.59 11.65
CA GLY A 428 9.97 -22.51 11.20
C GLY A 428 9.53 -23.48 10.12
N GLY A 429 8.56 -23.08 9.27
CA GLY A 429 8.17 -23.72 8.00
C GLY A 429 8.36 -25.25 7.95
N LYS A 430 7.36 -26.02 8.37
CA LYS A 430 7.24 -27.43 7.98
C LYS A 430 6.45 -27.55 6.69
#